data_AF-A0A2N7JPH9-F1
#
_entry.id   AF-A0A2N7JPH9-F1
#
_cell.length_a   1.000
_cell.length_b   1.000
_cell.length_c   1.000
_cell.angle_alpha   90.00
_cell.angle_beta   90.00
_cell.angle_gamma   90.00
#
_symmetry.space_group_name_H-M   'P 1'
#
loop_
_entity.id
_entity.type
_entity.pdbx_description
1 polymer ?
#
loop_
_entity_poly.entity_id
_entity_poly.type
_entity_poly.pdbx_seq_one_letter_code
_entity_poly.pdbx_strand_id
1 'polypeptide(L)'
;MSDLNPIERITDPSFTSSSKGLMTLFCIGVVHQVIGIKITESQIDIPWFPKVEFLHPERLSMLFIVLVLYAVFRYLLHQKQTLKELNIRSLKESLSSNLVGKWFVFKYILHHNDKPLIIEDESPVIKGCRAISLGTFQDNNSPASEWFYLEFDDSTFVNRASAQIHIALGKSQKPLNDPEIPKYWGKFNTYDTDADNETFSLNAIESFWLRALLVLINLYFTLGLIKRSPLAFDFLLPVILNLGLVIHYFVSLT
;
A
#
# COMPACT_ATOMS: atom_id res chain seq x y z
N MET A 1 17.07 -21.86 -29.48
CA MET A 1 16.64 -21.31 -28.19
C MET A 1 17.37 -22.10 -27.14
N SER A 2 18.39 -21.53 -26.50
CA SER A 2 19.09 -22.20 -25.41
C SER A 2 18.15 -22.25 -24.20
N ASP A 3 17.85 -23.46 -23.73
CA ASP A 3 17.19 -23.65 -22.45
C ASP A 3 18.05 -22.97 -21.37
N LEU A 4 17.60 -21.81 -20.90
CA LEU A 4 18.19 -21.10 -19.76
C LEU A 4 18.21 -22.07 -18.58
N ASN A 5 19.37 -22.16 -17.92
CA ASN A 5 19.51 -22.98 -16.72
C ASN A 5 18.39 -22.60 -15.73
N PRO A 6 17.69 -23.57 -15.11
CA PRO A 6 16.63 -23.29 -14.14
C PRO A 6 17.04 -22.28 -13.05
N ILE A 7 18.31 -22.30 -12.65
CA ILE A 7 18.88 -21.35 -11.70
C ILE A 7 18.90 -19.93 -12.28
N GLU A 8 19.40 -19.77 -13.51
CA GLU A 8 19.44 -18.47 -14.20
C GLU A 8 18.04 -17.87 -14.34
N ARG A 9 17.04 -18.71 -14.63
CA ARG A 9 15.63 -18.29 -14.77
C ARG A 9 15.01 -17.81 -13.45
N ILE A 10 15.39 -18.39 -12.31
CA ILE A 10 14.90 -17.98 -10.98
C ILE A 10 15.61 -16.70 -10.51
N THR A 11 16.90 -16.55 -10.85
CA THR A 11 17.67 -15.34 -10.54
C THR A 11 17.42 -14.19 -11.52
N ASP A 12 16.77 -14.46 -12.65
CA ASP A 12 16.42 -13.46 -13.65
C ASP A 12 15.57 -12.34 -13.01
N PRO A 13 16.01 -11.07 -13.12
CA PRO A 13 15.23 -9.92 -12.73
C PRO A 13 13.79 -9.93 -13.23
N SER A 14 13.55 -10.45 -14.44
CA SER A 14 12.23 -10.49 -15.07
C SER A 14 11.28 -11.51 -14.42
N PHE A 15 11.81 -12.59 -13.85
CA PHE A 15 11.02 -13.61 -13.19
C PHE A 15 10.47 -13.08 -11.86
N THR A 16 11.37 -12.58 -11.00
CA THR A 16 11.04 -12.09 -9.66
C THR A 16 10.31 -10.75 -9.63
N SER A 17 10.24 -10.03 -10.75
CA SER A 17 9.47 -8.79 -10.90
C SER A 17 8.09 -8.98 -11.53
N SER A 18 7.71 -10.21 -11.86
CA SER A 18 6.46 -10.52 -12.57
C SER A 18 5.45 -11.29 -11.72
N SER A 19 4.16 -10.99 -11.93
CA SER A 19 3.05 -11.73 -11.30
C SER A 19 3.09 -13.22 -11.66
N LYS A 20 3.47 -13.56 -12.90
CA LYS A 20 3.66 -14.95 -13.35
C LYS A 20 4.75 -15.69 -12.57
N GLY A 21 5.88 -15.02 -12.28
CA GLY A 21 6.96 -15.61 -11.49
C GLY A 21 6.54 -15.88 -10.05
N LEU A 22 5.83 -14.93 -9.42
CA LEU A 22 5.26 -15.14 -8.08
C LEU A 22 4.24 -16.29 -8.06
N MET A 23 3.37 -16.38 -9.06
CA MET A 23 2.42 -17.49 -9.17
C MET A 23 3.14 -18.83 -9.40
N THR A 24 4.25 -18.85 -10.13
CA THR A 24 5.07 -20.05 -10.33
C THR A 24 5.67 -20.51 -9.01
N LEU A 25 6.25 -19.58 -8.22
CA LEU A 25 6.77 -19.88 -6.88
C LEU A 25 5.66 -20.42 -5.97
N PHE A 26 4.49 -19.79 -5.97
CA PHE A 26 3.35 -20.28 -5.19
C PHE A 26 2.97 -21.71 -5.57
N CYS A 27 2.86 -22.03 -6.86
CA CYS A 27 2.55 -23.38 -7.33
C CYS A 27 3.60 -24.40 -6.89
N ILE A 28 4.90 -24.08 -7.00
CA ILE A 28 6.00 -24.94 -6.52
C ILE A 28 5.83 -25.19 -5.01
N GLY A 29 5.55 -24.14 -4.25
CA GLY A 29 5.36 -24.21 -2.81
C GLY A 29 4.17 -25.04 -2.37
N VAL A 30 3.02 -24.91 -3.04
CA VAL A 30 1.83 -25.74 -2.81
C VAL A 30 2.13 -27.20 -3.13
N VAL A 31 2.77 -27.48 -4.26
CA VAL A 31 3.18 -28.84 -4.64
C VAL A 31 4.10 -29.44 -3.57
N HIS A 32 5.06 -28.67 -3.06
CA HIS A 32 5.98 -29.15 -2.04
C HIS A 32 5.30 -29.37 -0.67
N GLN A 33 4.51 -28.40 -0.20
CA GLN A 33 3.93 -28.44 1.16
C GLN A 33 2.63 -29.23 1.27
N VAL A 34 1.75 -29.16 0.27
CA VAL A 34 0.39 -29.74 0.34
C VAL A 34 0.35 -31.15 -0.26
N ILE A 35 1.08 -31.39 -1.35
CA ILE A 35 1.11 -32.72 -1.99
C ILE A 35 2.05 -33.67 -1.22
N GLY A 36 2.88 -33.15 -0.31
CA GLY A 36 3.66 -33.96 0.61
C GLY A 36 4.71 -34.80 -0.11
N ILE A 37 5.47 -34.16 -1.01
CA ILE A 37 6.59 -34.81 -1.70
C ILE A 37 7.63 -35.17 -0.63
N LYS A 38 7.61 -36.43 -0.18
CA LYS A 38 8.70 -36.99 0.61
C LYS A 38 9.90 -37.11 -0.33
N ILE A 39 10.95 -36.36 -0.04
CA ILE A 39 12.25 -36.52 -0.69
C ILE A 39 12.75 -37.92 -0.30
N THR A 40 12.48 -38.92 -1.14
CA THR A 40 12.82 -40.32 -0.91
C THR A 40 14.31 -40.59 -1.07
N GLU A 41 15.01 -39.73 -1.78
CA GLU A 41 16.45 -39.79 -1.98
C GLU A 41 17.05 -38.42 -1.65
N SER A 42 17.72 -38.31 -0.49
CA SER A 42 18.45 -37.11 -0.08
C SER A 42 19.79 -36.94 -0.81
N GLN A 43 20.00 -37.67 -1.90
CA GLN A 43 21.18 -37.60 -2.75
C GLN A 43 20.81 -37.06 -4.13
N ILE A 44 21.53 -36.04 -4.58
CA ILE A 44 21.61 -35.70 -5.99
C ILE A 44 22.82 -36.43 -6.57
N ASP A 45 22.56 -37.44 -7.41
CA ASP A 45 23.59 -38.16 -8.18
C ASP A 45 23.55 -37.67 -9.64
N ILE A 46 24.38 -36.67 -9.93
CA ILE A 46 24.60 -36.22 -11.31
C ILE A 46 25.84 -36.97 -11.80
N PRO A 47 25.77 -37.72 -12.92
CA PRO A 47 26.96 -38.32 -13.51
C PRO A 47 28.01 -37.23 -13.71
N TRP A 48 29.23 -37.44 -13.20
CA TRP A 48 30.37 -36.49 -13.20
C TRP A 48 30.41 -35.42 -12.08
N PHE A 49 29.43 -35.35 -11.18
CA PHE A 49 29.44 -34.44 -10.03
C PHE A 49 29.59 -35.20 -8.70
N PRO A 50 30.16 -34.60 -7.64
CA PRO A 50 30.17 -35.21 -6.31
C PRO A 50 28.74 -35.43 -5.83
N LYS A 51 28.46 -36.60 -5.26
CA LYS A 51 27.17 -36.88 -4.61
C LYS A 51 26.97 -35.87 -3.49
N VAL A 52 25.91 -35.07 -3.60
CA VAL A 52 25.54 -34.11 -2.55
C VAL A 52 24.47 -34.78 -1.70
N GLU A 53 24.85 -35.19 -0.49
CA GLU A 53 23.89 -35.61 0.54
C GLU A 53 23.34 -34.40 1.27
N PHE A 54 22.02 -34.21 1.20
CA PHE A 54 21.33 -33.23 2.02
C PHE A 54 21.22 -33.76 3.46
N LEU A 55 22.17 -33.36 4.30
CA LEU A 55 22.16 -33.62 5.75
C LEU A 55 20.90 -33.09 6.45
N HIS A 56 20.27 -32.06 5.88
CA HIS A 56 19.12 -31.36 6.47
C HIS A 56 18.11 -30.95 5.39
N PRO A 57 17.28 -31.88 4.87
CA PRO A 57 16.29 -31.58 3.84
C PRO A 57 15.29 -30.50 4.27
N GLU A 58 15.02 -30.36 5.57
CA GLU A 58 14.22 -29.29 6.16
C GLU A 58 14.78 -27.88 5.86
N ARG A 59 16.10 -27.73 5.71
CA ARG A 59 16.73 -26.43 5.39
C ARG A 59 16.45 -25.99 3.94
N LEU A 60 16.15 -26.92 3.03
CA LEU A 60 15.71 -26.58 1.67
C LEU A 60 14.36 -25.86 1.69
N SER A 61 13.45 -26.29 2.57
CA SER A 61 12.15 -25.61 2.73
C SER A 61 12.34 -24.19 3.27
N MET A 62 13.21 -24.00 4.26
CA MET A 62 13.52 -22.66 4.77
C MET A 62 14.13 -21.76 3.69
N LEU A 63 15.06 -22.29 2.89
CA LEU A 63 15.70 -21.55 1.79
C LEU A 63 14.67 -21.15 0.72
N PHE A 64 13.71 -22.03 0.41
CA PHE A 64 12.59 -21.71 -0.46
C PHE A 64 11.72 -20.59 0.11
N ILE A 65 11.41 -20.61 1.41
CA ILE A 65 10.63 -19.54 2.07
C ILE A 65 11.36 -18.19 2.01
N VAL A 66 12.68 -18.17 2.23
CA VAL A 66 13.50 -16.97 2.06
C VAL A 66 13.44 -16.45 0.63
N LEU A 67 13.51 -17.33 -0.37
CA LEU A 67 13.38 -16.97 -1.78
C LEU A 67 12.00 -16.38 -2.10
N VAL A 68 10.92 -16.96 -1.56
CA VAL A 68 9.55 -16.45 -1.72
C VAL A 68 9.42 -15.04 -1.13
N LEU A 69 9.91 -14.82 0.10
CA LEU A 69 9.90 -13.50 0.74
C LEU A 69 10.70 -12.47 -0.07
N TYR A 70 11.88 -12.85 -0.57
CA TYR A 70 12.69 -12.01 -1.44
C TYR A 70 11.97 -11.65 -2.74
N ALA A 71 11.34 -12.62 -3.40
CA ALA A 71 10.59 -12.41 -4.64
C ALA A 71 9.38 -11.50 -4.42
N VAL A 72 8.62 -11.69 -3.34
CA VAL A 72 7.51 -10.81 -2.97
C VAL A 72 7.98 -9.38 -2.72
N PHE A 73 9.05 -9.21 -1.94
CA PHE A 73 9.63 -7.89 -1.67
C PHE A 73 10.08 -7.19 -2.96
N ARG A 74 10.83 -7.90 -3.82
CA ARG A 74 11.31 -7.36 -5.09
C ARG A 74 10.17 -7.00 -6.04
N TYR A 75 9.13 -7.83 -6.11
CA TYR A 75 7.93 -7.57 -6.91
C TYR A 75 7.23 -6.28 -6.46
N LEU A 76 7.00 -6.12 -5.15
CA LEU A 76 6.37 -4.91 -4.60
C LEU A 76 7.22 -3.65 -4.85
N LEU A 77 8.55 -3.75 -4.76
CA LEU A 77 9.45 -2.65 -5.10
C LEU A 77 9.39 -2.30 -6.59
N HIS A 78 9.42 -3.29 -7.47
CA HIS A 78 9.39 -3.05 -8.92
C HIS A 78 8.06 -2.45 -9.36
N GLN A 79 6.96 -2.87 -8.74
CA GLN A 79 5.61 -2.40 -9.04
C GLN A 79 5.14 -1.29 -8.08
N LYS A 80 6.07 -0.54 -7.47
CA LYS A 80 5.77 0.51 -6.50
C LYS A 80 4.75 1.53 -7.03
N GLN A 81 4.85 1.88 -8.32
CA GLN A 81 3.94 2.83 -8.97
C GLN A 81 2.52 2.28 -9.08
N THR A 82 2.36 1.01 -9.51
CA THR A 82 1.06 0.34 -9.56
C THR A 82 0.43 0.24 -8.16
N LEU A 83 1.24 -0.08 -7.14
CA LEU A 83 0.76 -0.10 -5.76
C LEU A 83 0.31 1.30 -5.29
N LYS A 84 1.05 2.36 -5.64
CA LYS A 84 0.67 3.76 -5.36
C LYS A 84 -0.66 4.13 -6.02
N GLU A 85 -0.84 3.77 -7.29
CA GLU A 85 -2.09 4.03 -8.02
C GLU A 85 -3.29 3.28 -7.43
N LEU A 86 -3.11 2.02 -7.07
CA LEU A 86 -4.14 1.23 -6.40
C LEU A 86 -4.50 1.81 -5.03
N ASN A 87 -3.51 2.25 -4.26
CA ASN A 87 -3.70 2.90 -2.96
C ASN A 87 -4.42 4.25 -3.07
N ILE A 88 -4.10 5.08 -4.07
CA ILE A 88 -4.80 6.36 -4.29
C ILE A 88 -6.27 6.08 -4.64
N ARG A 89 -6.49 5.15 -5.58
CA ARG A 89 -7.83 4.78 -6.04
C ARG A 89 -8.68 4.19 -4.90
N SER A 90 -8.14 3.22 -4.16
CA SER A 90 -8.86 2.56 -3.06
C SER A 90 -9.24 3.55 -1.97
N LEU A 91 -8.33 4.45 -1.61
CA LEU A 91 -8.54 5.45 -0.58
C LEU A 91 -9.59 6.48 -1.01
N LYS A 92 -9.52 7.00 -2.25
CA LYS A 92 -10.53 7.90 -2.83
C LYS A 92 -11.92 7.28 -2.80
N GLU A 93 -12.08 6.06 -3.31
CA GLU A 93 -13.37 5.37 -3.37
C GLU A 93 -13.93 5.06 -1.97
N SER A 94 -13.07 4.75 -1.01
CA SER A 94 -13.49 4.22 0.29
C SER A 94 -13.68 5.27 1.37
N LEU A 95 -13.02 6.44 1.30
CA LEU A 95 -13.19 7.52 2.28
C LEU A 95 -14.63 8.03 2.33
N SER A 96 -15.34 8.06 1.19
CA SER A 96 -16.75 8.51 1.12
C SER A 96 -17.77 7.38 1.23
N SER A 97 -17.42 6.15 0.83
CA SER A 97 -18.39 5.04 0.72
C SER A 97 -18.38 4.09 1.92
N ASN A 98 -17.24 3.89 2.57
CA ASN A 98 -17.07 2.89 3.64
C ASN A 98 -17.28 3.51 5.02
N LEU A 99 -17.88 2.77 5.96
CA LEU A 99 -18.08 3.21 7.35
C LEU A 99 -16.77 3.59 8.04
N VAL A 100 -15.71 2.80 7.83
CA VAL A 100 -14.37 3.08 8.40
C VAL A 100 -13.79 4.35 7.79
N GLY A 101 -14.01 4.58 6.49
CA GLY A 101 -13.54 5.77 5.78
C GLY A 101 -14.24 7.02 6.29
N LYS A 102 -15.57 6.98 6.36
CA LYS A 102 -16.39 8.06 6.93
C LYS A 102 -16.00 8.35 8.38
N TRP A 103 -15.84 7.31 9.20
CA TRP A 103 -15.40 7.47 10.58
C TRP A 103 -14.03 8.16 10.66
N PHE A 104 -13.08 7.77 9.82
CA PHE A 104 -11.76 8.40 9.79
C PHE A 104 -11.86 9.89 9.41
N VAL A 105 -12.59 10.20 8.33
CA VAL A 105 -12.79 11.58 7.86
C VAL A 105 -13.43 12.43 8.96
N PHE A 106 -14.53 11.99 9.55
CA PHE A 106 -15.22 12.77 10.57
C PHE A 106 -14.52 12.79 11.92
N LYS A 107 -13.66 11.82 12.22
CA LYS A 107 -12.89 11.82 13.46
C LYS A 107 -11.69 12.76 13.37
N TYR A 108 -10.96 12.73 12.25
CA TYR A 108 -9.63 13.35 12.16
C TYR A 108 -9.52 14.53 11.19
N ILE A 109 -10.49 14.77 10.30
CA ILE A 109 -10.39 15.80 9.25
C ILE A 109 -11.56 16.78 9.33
N LEU A 110 -12.81 16.30 9.22
CA LEU A 110 -14.00 17.14 9.09
C LEU A 110 -14.91 17.09 10.33
N HIS A 111 -15.80 18.07 10.46
CA HIS A 111 -16.86 18.03 11.46
C HIS A 111 -18.03 17.17 11.00
N HIS A 112 -18.77 16.57 11.95
CA HIS A 112 -19.81 15.54 11.68
C HIS A 112 -20.97 16.01 10.79
N ASN A 113 -21.12 17.33 10.60
CA ASN A 113 -22.21 17.91 9.81
C ASN A 113 -21.82 18.23 8.37
N ASP A 114 -20.55 18.03 8.00
CA ASP A 114 -20.05 18.40 6.67
C ASP A 114 -20.30 17.28 5.65
N LYS A 115 -20.65 17.63 4.42
CA LYS A 115 -20.73 16.67 3.30
C LYS A 115 -19.45 16.79 2.46
N PRO A 116 -18.48 15.85 2.59
CA PRO A 116 -17.25 15.93 1.83
C PRO A 116 -17.48 15.59 0.35
N LEU A 117 -16.97 16.45 -0.53
CA LEU A 117 -16.63 16.06 -1.89
C LEU A 117 -15.21 15.51 -1.89
N ILE A 118 -15.04 14.26 -2.33
CA ILE A 118 -13.73 13.61 -2.39
C ILE A 118 -13.34 13.44 -3.85
N ILE A 119 -12.27 14.13 -4.24
CA ILE A 119 -11.69 14.04 -5.58
C ILE A 119 -10.22 13.67 -5.50
N GLU A 120 -9.67 13.30 -6.64
CA GLU A 120 -8.22 13.20 -6.79
C GLU A 120 -7.76 14.47 -7.49
N ASP A 121 -6.72 15.09 -6.97
CA ASP A 121 -6.20 16.36 -7.47
C ASP A 121 -4.66 16.43 -7.30
N GLU A 122 -4.06 17.50 -7.80
CA GLU A 122 -2.67 17.84 -7.52
C GLU A 122 -2.56 18.57 -6.16
N SER A 123 -1.44 18.36 -5.45
CA SER A 123 -1.13 19.10 -4.23
C SER A 123 -1.01 20.60 -4.54
N PRO A 124 -1.60 21.50 -3.72
CA PRO A 124 -1.40 22.93 -3.87
C PRO A 124 0.02 23.38 -3.48
N VAL A 125 0.79 22.52 -2.81
CA VAL A 125 2.12 22.81 -2.29
C VAL A 125 3.23 22.25 -3.19
N ILE A 126 3.03 21.05 -3.75
CA ILE A 126 4.06 20.31 -4.47
C ILE A 126 3.58 19.97 -5.88
N LYS A 127 4.18 20.62 -6.87
CA LYS A 127 3.90 20.36 -8.28
C LYS A 127 4.20 18.90 -8.65
N GLY A 128 3.25 18.24 -9.30
CA GLY A 128 3.29 16.84 -9.72
C GLY A 128 2.94 15.83 -8.62
N CYS A 129 2.70 16.29 -7.39
CA CYS A 129 2.30 15.40 -6.29
C CYS A 129 0.80 15.12 -6.36
N ARG A 130 0.42 13.84 -6.53
CA ARG A 130 -0.98 13.41 -6.48
C ARG A 130 -1.48 13.40 -5.04
N ALA A 131 -2.67 13.95 -4.85
CA ALA A 131 -3.35 14.04 -3.58
C ALA A 131 -4.81 13.58 -3.68
N ILE A 132 -5.37 13.19 -2.54
CA ILE A 132 -6.82 13.03 -2.39
C ILE A 132 -7.33 14.25 -1.65
N SER A 133 -8.21 14.99 -2.32
CA SER A 133 -8.74 16.27 -1.84
C SER A 133 -10.13 16.07 -1.27
N LEU A 134 -10.34 16.55 -0.05
CA LEU A 134 -11.62 16.54 0.66
C LEU A 134 -12.12 17.98 0.77
N GLY A 135 -13.10 18.32 -0.07
CA GLY A 135 -13.71 19.64 -0.14
C GLY A 135 -14.99 19.73 0.70
N THR A 136 -15.16 20.83 1.42
CA THR A 136 -16.38 21.19 2.15
C THR A 136 -17.04 22.38 1.48
N PHE A 137 -18.38 22.41 1.47
CA PHE A 137 -19.16 23.51 0.90
C PHE A 137 -20.03 24.13 1.98
N GLN A 138 -20.01 25.46 2.05
CA GLN A 138 -20.91 26.20 2.93
C GLN A 138 -22.33 26.32 2.35
N ASP A 139 -22.43 26.39 1.01
CA ASP A 139 -23.68 26.35 0.24
C ASP A 139 -23.46 25.56 -1.05
N ASN A 140 -24.48 24.85 -1.54
CA ASN A 140 -24.39 23.94 -2.69
C ASN A 140 -24.01 24.65 -4.00
N ASN A 141 -24.19 25.97 -4.06
CA ASN A 141 -23.91 26.80 -5.24
C ASN A 141 -22.63 27.64 -5.12
N SER A 142 -21.88 27.52 -4.02
CA SER A 142 -20.65 28.28 -3.78
C SER A 142 -19.40 27.44 -4.07
N PRO A 143 -18.24 28.05 -4.37
CA PRO A 143 -16.97 27.33 -4.37
C PRO A 143 -16.74 26.66 -3.00
N ALA A 144 -15.95 25.57 -2.99
CA ALA A 144 -15.61 24.88 -1.75
C ALA A 144 -14.95 25.86 -0.77
N SER A 145 -15.41 25.85 0.49
CA SER A 145 -14.94 26.77 1.53
C SER A 145 -13.57 26.35 2.06
N GLU A 146 -13.31 25.04 2.13
CA GLU A 146 -11.98 24.49 2.37
C GLU A 146 -11.71 23.22 1.56
N TRP A 147 -10.42 22.92 1.39
CA TRP A 147 -9.90 21.66 0.89
C TRP A 147 -8.88 21.07 1.86
N PHE A 148 -9.00 19.78 2.17
CA PHE A 148 -7.95 19.00 2.82
C PHE A 148 -7.30 18.06 1.82
N TYR A 149 -5.98 18.01 1.76
CA TYR A 149 -5.23 17.18 0.83
C TYR A 149 -4.46 16.11 1.60
N LEU A 150 -4.70 14.85 1.25
CA LEU A 150 -3.87 13.72 1.65
C LEU A 150 -2.86 13.43 0.54
N GLU A 151 -1.60 13.71 0.78
CA GLU A 151 -0.57 13.78 -0.26
C GLU A 151 0.33 12.53 -0.27
N PHE A 152 0.70 12.10 -1.47
CA PHE A 152 1.57 10.94 -1.71
C PHE A 152 2.90 11.40 -2.32
N ASP A 153 3.69 12.13 -1.53
CA ASP A 153 4.98 12.70 -1.95
C ASP A 153 6.04 11.60 -2.05
N ASP A 154 6.32 11.14 -3.29
CA ASP A 154 7.19 10.01 -3.64
C ASP A 154 6.99 8.70 -2.82
N SER A 155 5.85 8.62 -2.15
CA SER A 155 5.47 7.55 -1.26
C SER A 155 4.31 6.75 -1.82
N THR A 156 4.25 5.48 -1.43
CA THR A 156 3.14 4.57 -1.76
C THR A 156 1.93 4.80 -0.86
N PHE A 157 2.15 5.37 0.33
CA PHE A 157 1.12 5.74 1.29
C PHE A 157 1.14 7.23 1.55
N VAL A 158 0.04 7.76 2.10
CA VAL A 158 -0.03 9.16 2.53
C VAL A 158 1.06 9.42 3.57
N ASN A 159 1.92 10.40 3.28
CA ASN A 159 3.01 10.82 4.16
C ASN A 159 2.93 12.30 4.52
N ARG A 160 2.14 13.08 3.77
CA ARG A 160 1.99 14.52 3.91
C ARG A 160 0.52 14.92 3.89
N ALA A 161 0.25 16.11 4.40
CA ALA A 161 -1.07 16.70 4.32
C ALA A 161 -0.96 18.21 4.14
N SER A 162 -1.94 18.78 3.44
CA SER A 162 -2.11 20.23 3.35
C SER A 162 -3.58 20.58 3.47
N ALA A 163 -3.86 21.82 3.81
CA ALA A 163 -5.21 22.35 3.91
C ALA A 163 -5.23 23.73 3.25
N GLN A 164 -6.21 23.99 2.40
CA GLN A 164 -6.43 25.28 1.78
C GLN A 164 -7.77 25.81 2.26
N ILE A 165 -7.80 27.05 2.77
CA ILE A 165 -8.98 27.69 3.33
C ILE A 165 -9.24 28.98 2.57
N HIS A 166 -10.47 29.16 2.10
CA HIS A 166 -10.89 30.43 1.51
C HIS A 166 -11.11 31.49 2.60
N ILE A 167 -10.40 32.61 2.55
CA ILE A 167 -10.35 33.60 3.65
C ILE A 167 -11.74 34.16 3.98
N ALA A 168 -12.56 34.43 2.95
CA ALA A 168 -13.88 35.04 3.13
C ALA A 168 -15.01 34.09 3.58
N LEU A 169 -14.84 32.77 3.41
CA LEU A 169 -15.93 31.78 3.52
C LEU A 169 -15.56 30.58 4.40
N GLY A 170 -14.27 30.31 4.55
CA GLY A 170 -13.72 29.11 5.14
C GLY A 170 -13.93 29.04 6.64
N LYS A 171 -14.35 27.87 7.12
CA LYS A 171 -14.28 27.45 8.51
C LYS A 171 -13.09 26.51 8.66
N SER A 172 -12.07 26.93 9.39
CA SER A 172 -10.88 26.08 9.53
C SER A 172 -11.24 24.66 10.04
N GLN A 173 -10.74 23.66 9.32
CA GLN A 173 -11.02 22.24 9.55
C GLN A 173 -10.43 21.75 10.89
N LYS A 174 -10.85 20.57 11.35
CA LYS A 174 -10.40 20.03 12.65
C LYS A 174 -8.87 20.03 12.85
N PRO A 175 -8.03 19.66 11.85
CA PRO A 175 -6.59 19.65 12.02
C PRO A 175 -5.97 21.02 12.32
N LEU A 176 -6.68 22.10 12.03
CA LEU A 176 -6.22 23.48 12.21
C LEU A 176 -6.91 24.18 13.40
N ASN A 177 -8.18 23.86 13.69
CA ASN A 177 -8.99 24.55 14.69
C ASN A 177 -9.24 23.79 16.00
N ASP A 178 -9.25 22.46 15.98
CA ASP A 178 -9.54 21.67 17.17
C ASP A 178 -8.28 21.59 18.05
N PRO A 179 -8.30 21.85 19.36
CA PRO A 179 -7.09 21.79 20.18
C PRO A 179 -6.54 20.36 20.39
N GLU A 180 -7.34 19.31 20.16
CA GLU A 180 -6.91 17.93 20.38
C GLU A 180 -6.36 17.25 19.12
N ILE A 181 -6.87 17.63 17.94
CA ILE A 181 -6.54 16.99 16.66
C ILE A 181 -5.11 17.28 16.13
N PRO A 182 -4.53 18.48 16.31
CA PRO A 182 -3.15 18.79 15.98
C PRO A 182 -2.13 17.89 16.68
N LYS A 183 -2.48 17.28 17.84
CA LYS A 183 -1.61 16.29 18.49
C LYS A 183 -1.41 15.03 17.64
N TYR A 184 -2.33 14.73 16.72
CA TYR A 184 -2.24 13.58 15.84
C TYR A 184 -1.57 13.94 14.51
N TRP A 185 -1.94 15.07 13.91
CA TRP A 185 -1.37 15.49 12.63
C TRP A 185 0.02 16.10 12.81
N GLY A 186 0.17 16.98 13.79
CA GLY A 186 1.33 17.85 13.98
C GLY A 186 0.95 19.31 13.73
N LYS A 187 1.94 20.19 13.81
CA LYS A 187 1.75 21.62 13.54
C LYS A 187 1.77 21.88 12.04
N PHE A 188 0.66 22.38 11.51
CA PHE A 188 0.61 22.92 10.16
C PHE A 188 1.30 24.27 10.12
N ASN A 189 2.18 24.46 9.14
CA ASN A 189 2.82 25.75 8.87
C ASN A 189 2.09 26.45 7.74
N THR A 190 1.90 27.77 7.86
CA THR A 190 1.43 28.59 6.74
C THR A 190 2.47 28.51 5.62
N TYR A 191 2.02 28.07 4.45
CA TYR A 191 2.86 27.89 3.27
C TYR A 191 2.73 29.06 2.32
N ASP A 192 1.50 29.43 1.99
CA ASP A 192 1.20 30.52 1.08
C ASP A 192 -0.10 31.22 1.47
N THR A 193 -0.20 32.50 1.16
CA THR A 193 -1.39 33.31 1.40
C THR A 193 -1.64 34.15 0.16
N ASP A 194 -2.56 33.67 -0.67
CA ASP A 194 -3.09 34.41 -1.81
C ASP A 194 -4.19 35.37 -1.33
N ALA A 195 -4.62 36.29 -2.21
CA ALA A 195 -5.65 37.28 -1.90
C ALA A 195 -6.97 36.66 -1.37
N ASP A 196 -7.29 35.45 -1.82
CA ASP A 196 -8.54 34.77 -1.50
C ASP A 196 -8.35 33.51 -0.64
N ASN A 197 -7.13 32.95 -0.55
CA ASN A 197 -6.89 31.64 0.07
C ASN A 197 -5.64 31.63 0.97
N GLU A 198 -5.75 30.96 2.12
CA GLU A 198 -4.63 30.58 2.97
C GLU A 198 -4.33 29.09 2.83
N THR A 199 -3.08 28.76 2.55
CA THR A 199 -2.61 27.37 2.42
C THR A 199 -1.72 27.01 3.58
N PHE A 200 -2.07 25.93 4.26
CA PHE A 200 -1.37 25.33 5.37
C PHE A 200 -0.78 23.99 4.95
N SER A 201 0.46 23.71 5.32
CA SER A 201 1.15 22.47 4.92
C SER A 201 1.80 21.77 6.09
N LEU A 202 1.87 20.45 5.98
CA LEU A 202 2.53 19.56 6.91
C LEU A 202 3.46 18.62 6.14
N ASN A 203 4.77 18.77 6.38
CA ASN A 203 5.81 18.00 5.70
C ASN A 203 5.85 16.52 6.10
N ALA A 204 5.33 16.19 7.28
CA ALA A 204 5.22 14.82 7.76
C ALA A 204 4.15 14.72 8.84
N ILE A 205 3.35 13.67 8.79
CA ILE A 205 2.41 13.33 9.87
C ILE A 205 3.21 12.94 11.13
N GLU A 206 3.08 13.73 12.20
CA GLU A 206 3.91 13.59 13.41
C GLU A 206 3.58 12.30 14.17
N SER A 207 2.30 12.04 14.41
CA SER A 207 1.86 10.87 15.17
C SER A 207 2.15 9.56 14.45
N PHE A 208 2.92 8.69 15.09
CA PHE A 208 3.12 7.31 14.62
C PHE A 208 1.80 6.55 14.53
N TRP A 209 0.89 6.74 15.49
CA TRP A 209 -0.41 6.07 15.53
C TRP A 209 -1.29 6.47 14.34
N LEU A 210 -1.35 7.76 14.02
CA LEU A 210 -2.13 8.23 12.88
C LEU A 210 -1.56 7.71 11.55
N ARG A 211 -0.22 7.70 11.41
CA ARG A 211 0.47 7.11 10.24
C ARG A 211 0.14 5.62 10.09
N ALA A 212 0.29 4.85 11.16
CA ALA A 212 -0.01 3.42 11.15
C ALA A 212 -1.49 3.17 10.83
N LEU A 213 -2.40 3.95 11.42
CA LEU A 213 -3.84 3.86 11.15
C LEU A 213 -4.16 4.14 9.68
N LEU A 214 -3.58 5.19 9.10
CA LEU A 214 -3.74 5.52 7.68
C LEU A 214 -3.23 4.39 6.77
N VAL A 215 -2.06 3.82 7.08
CA VAL A 215 -1.51 2.67 6.34
C VAL A 215 -2.46 1.48 6.43
N LEU A 216 -2.93 1.13 7.63
CA LEU A 216 -3.83 0.00 7.84
C LEU A 216 -5.19 0.19 7.13
N ILE A 217 -5.78 1.38 7.21
CA ILE A 217 -7.02 1.72 6.52
C ILE A 217 -6.81 1.61 5.00
N ASN A 218 -5.72 2.16 4.48
CA ASN A 218 -5.43 2.12 3.05
C ASN A 218 -5.19 0.68 2.56
N LEU A 219 -4.43 -0.13 3.32
CA LEU A 219 -4.24 -1.55 3.03
C LEU A 219 -5.58 -2.31 3.04
N TYR A 220 -6.42 -2.07 4.04
CA TYR A 220 -7.75 -2.68 4.13
C TYR A 220 -8.62 -2.35 2.91
N PHE A 221 -8.65 -1.08 2.47
CA PHE A 221 -9.39 -0.67 1.28
C PHE A 221 -8.81 -1.25 0.00
N THR A 222 -7.48 -1.32 -0.10
CA THR A 222 -6.77 -1.87 -1.25
C THR A 222 -7.01 -3.37 -1.39
N LEU A 223 -7.05 -4.12 -0.29
CA LEU A 223 -7.49 -5.52 -0.27
C LEU A 223 -8.96 -5.66 -0.68
N GLY A 224 -9.82 -4.73 -0.26
CA GLY A 224 -11.22 -4.69 -0.70
C GLY A 224 -11.39 -4.50 -2.21
N LEU A 225 -10.46 -3.76 -2.85
CA LEU A 225 -10.48 -3.46 -4.28
C LEU A 225 -10.28 -4.71 -5.16
N ILE A 226 -9.66 -5.77 -4.63
CA ILE A 226 -9.47 -7.08 -5.31
C ILE A 226 -10.79 -7.62 -5.87
N LYS A 227 -11.90 -7.41 -5.15
CA LYS A 227 -13.23 -7.91 -5.56
C LYS A 227 -13.84 -7.13 -6.72
N ARG A 228 -13.32 -5.94 -7.04
CA ARG A 228 -13.94 -4.98 -7.97
C ARG A 228 -13.05 -4.61 -9.15
N SER A 229 -11.74 -4.75 -9.01
CA SER A 229 -10.75 -4.37 -10.02
C SER A 229 -9.93 -5.59 -10.44
N PRO A 230 -10.04 -6.04 -11.70
CA PRO A 230 -9.18 -7.09 -12.25
C PRO A 230 -7.69 -6.78 -12.09
N LEU A 231 -7.31 -5.51 -12.29
CA LEU A 231 -5.93 -5.06 -12.10
C LEU A 231 -5.45 -5.21 -10.65
N ALA A 232 -6.31 -4.91 -9.67
CA ALA A 232 -5.97 -5.12 -8.26
C ALA A 232 -5.88 -6.61 -7.92
N PHE A 233 -6.76 -7.43 -8.49
CA PHE A 233 -6.74 -8.88 -8.33
C PHE A 233 -5.44 -9.49 -8.88
N ASP A 234 -5.10 -9.22 -10.13
CA ASP A 234 -3.90 -9.77 -10.78
C ASP A 234 -2.61 -9.32 -10.09
N PHE A 235 -2.62 -8.10 -9.53
CA PHE A 235 -1.49 -7.53 -8.81
C PHE A 235 -1.32 -8.13 -7.40
N LEU A 236 -2.39 -8.19 -6.60
CA LEU A 236 -2.33 -8.55 -5.17
C LEU A 236 -2.47 -10.05 -4.91
N LEU A 237 -3.19 -10.80 -5.77
CA LEU A 237 -3.41 -12.23 -5.56
C LEU A 237 -2.09 -13.01 -5.41
N PRO A 238 -1.07 -12.85 -6.29
CA PRO A 238 0.18 -13.59 -6.14
C PRO A 238 0.90 -13.25 -4.82
N VAL A 239 0.82 -12.00 -4.37
CA VAL A 239 1.43 -11.55 -3.12
C VAL A 239 0.73 -12.21 -1.94
N ILE A 240 -0.61 -12.17 -1.88
CA ILE A 240 -1.40 -12.76 -0.80
C ILE A 240 -1.19 -14.27 -0.73
N LEU A 241 -1.19 -14.96 -1.88
CA LEU A 241 -1.00 -16.41 -1.93
C LEU A 241 0.39 -16.82 -1.44
N ASN A 242 1.45 -16.12 -1.87
CA ASN A 242 2.81 -16.40 -1.40
C ASN A 242 2.98 -16.09 0.09
N LEU A 243 2.45 -14.97 0.59
CA LEU A 243 2.48 -14.68 2.03
C LEU A 243 1.66 -15.69 2.84
N GLY A 244 0.51 -16.12 2.33
CA GLY A 244 -0.31 -17.17 2.94
C GLY A 244 0.42 -18.50 3.02
N LEU A 245 1.18 -18.88 1.98
CA LEU A 245 2.03 -20.06 1.98
C LEU A 245 3.14 -19.97 3.03
N VAL A 246 3.76 -18.79 3.18
CA VAL A 246 4.78 -18.55 4.22
C VAL A 246 4.18 -18.68 5.62
N ILE A 247 3.00 -18.10 5.86
CA ILE A 247 2.30 -18.23 7.15
C ILE A 247 1.96 -19.70 7.42
N HIS A 248 1.40 -20.41 6.44
CA HIS A 248 1.08 -21.82 6.55
C HIS A 248 2.31 -22.65 6.90
N TYR A 249 3.45 -22.40 6.26
CA TYR A 249 4.71 -23.06 6.57
C TYR A 249 5.07 -22.93 8.05
N PHE A 250 5.09 -21.71 8.58
CA PHE A 250 5.48 -21.46 9.97
C PHE A 250 4.48 -22.06 10.97
N VAL A 251 3.18 -22.00 10.67
CA VAL A 251 2.14 -22.63 11.50
C VAL A 251 2.25 -24.16 11.47
N SER A 252 2.61 -24.75 10.34
CA SER A 252 2.79 -26.22 10.23
C SER A 252 4.06 -26.74 10.91
N LEU A 253 4.98 -25.85 11.27
CA LEU A 253 6.26 -26.16 11.91
C LEU A 253 6.17 -26.14 13.44
N THR A 254 5.17 -25.43 13.98
CA THR A 254 4.85 -25.34 15.42
C THR A 254 3.84 -26.39 15.83
#